data_AF-W1XVD2-F1
#
_entry.id   AF-W1XVD2-F1
#
_cell.length_a   1.000
_cell.length_b   1.000
_cell.length_c   1.000
_cell.angle_alpha   90.00
_cell.angle_beta   90.00
_cell.angle_gamma   90.00
#
_symmetry.space_group_name_H-M   'P 1'
#
loop_
_entity.id
_entity.type
_entity.pdbx_description
1 polymer ?
#
loop_
_entity_poly.entity_id
_entity_poly.type
_entity_poly.pdbx_seq_one_letter_code
_entity_poly.pdbx_strand_id
1 'polypeptide(L)'
;YFRDQIAKYKEMQKTKVTDQDTPIISEKTIEHIIEQKTNIPVGDLKEKEQSQLINLADDLKAHVIGQDDAVDKIAKAIRRNRVGLGT
;
A
#
# COMPACT_ATOMS: atom_id res chain seq x y z
N TYR A 1 -32.49 33.51 -27.89
CA TYR A 1 -31.40 33.85 -26.93
C TYR A 1 -31.37 32.91 -25.73
N PHE A 2 -32.32 32.96 -24.77
CA PHE A 2 -32.25 32.10 -23.57
C PHE A 2 -32.58 30.61 -23.78
N ARG A 3 -33.38 30.28 -24.81
CA ARG A 3 -33.70 28.88 -25.16
C ARG A 3 -32.50 28.09 -25.66
N ASP A 4 -31.59 28.75 -26.38
CA ASP A 4 -30.39 28.10 -26.95
C ASP A 4 -29.35 27.81 -25.87
N GLN A 5 -29.25 28.66 -24.84
CA GLN A 5 -28.37 28.40 -23.70
C GLN A 5 -28.84 27.19 -22.91
N ILE A 6 -30.14 27.07 -22.63
CA ILE A 6 -30.70 25.92 -21.91
C ILE A 6 -30.45 24.62 -22.70
N ALA A 7 -30.62 24.65 -24.03
CA ALA A 7 -30.31 23.51 -24.88
C ALA A 7 -28.83 23.10 -24.79
N LYS A 8 -27.92 24.08 -24.88
CA LYS A 8 -26.47 23.86 -24.80
C LYS A 8 -26.02 23.31 -23.44
N TYR A 9 -26.54 23.85 -22.34
CA TYR A 9 -26.26 23.32 -21.00
C TYR A 9 -26.81 21.91 -20.80
N LYS A 10 -27.97 21.60 -21.40
CA LYS A 10 -28.60 20.27 -21.32
C LYS A 10 -27.87 19.22 -22.17
N GLU A 11 -27.28 19.62 -23.29
CA GLU A 11 -26.39 18.76 -24.09
C GLU A 11 -25.06 18.50 -23.38
N MET A 12 -24.45 19.53 -22.76
CA MET A 12 -23.24 19.36 -21.93
C MET A 12 -23.47 18.42 -20.74
N GLN A 13 -24.67 18.43 -20.14
CA GLN A 13 -25.03 17.49 -19.06
C GLN A 13 -25.41 16.08 -19.58
N LYS A 14 -25.81 15.94 -20.85
CA LYS A 14 -26.09 14.64 -21.48
C LYS A 14 -24.82 13.91 -21.89
N THR A 15 -23.72 14.63 -22.11
CA THR A 15 -22.36 14.06 -22.09
C THR A 15 -22.00 13.74 -20.64
N LYS A 16 -22.77 12.84 -20.02
CA LYS A 16 -22.34 12.18 -18.80
C LYS A 16 -21.05 11.45 -19.17
N VAL A 17 -19.99 11.80 -18.45
CA VAL A 17 -18.76 11.00 -18.35
C VAL A 17 -19.19 9.55 -18.33
N THR A 18 -18.96 8.84 -19.44
CA THR A 18 -19.23 7.42 -19.55
C THR A 18 -18.44 6.73 -18.44
N ASP A 19 -19.00 5.73 -17.76
CA ASP A 19 -18.26 4.98 -16.71
C ASP A 19 -16.88 4.46 -17.20
N GLN A 20 -16.67 4.42 -18.53
CA GLN A 20 -15.40 4.13 -19.18
C GLN A 20 -14.26 5.13 -18.90
N ASP A 21 -14.57 6.36 -18.48
CA ASP A 21 -13.59 7.42 -18.20
C ASP A 21 -13.25 7.56 -16.70
N THR A 22 -13.81 6.71 -15.84
CA THR A 22 -13.46 6.73 -14.41
C THR A 22 -12.20 5.87 -14.21
N PRO A 23 -11.03 6.45 -13.91
CA PRO A 23 -9.84 5.66 -13.66
C PRO A 23 -10.04 4.81 -12.40
N ILE A 24 -9.88 3.49 -12.56
CA ILE A 24 -9.89 2.56 -11.43
C ILE A 24 -8.58 2.77 -10.67
N ILE A 25 -8.66 3.42 -9.51
CA ILE A 25 -7.49 3.59 -8.63
C ILE A 25 -7.29 2.30 -7.85
N SER A 26 -6.18 1.63 -8.14
CA SER A 26 -5.73 0.46 -7.39
C SER A 26 -4.63 0.84 -6.40
N GLU A 27 -4.37 -0.02 -5.41
CA GLU A 27 -3.26 0.15 -4.47
C GLU A 27 -1.91 0.30 -5.21
N LYS A 28 -1.74 -0.46 -6.29
CA LYS A 28 -0.57 -0.40 -7.18
C LYS A 28 -0.39 0.97 -7.85
N THR A 29 -1.50 1.66 -8.14
CA THR A 29 -1.49 3.02 -8.69
C THR A 29 -0.96 4.01 -7.67
N ILE A 30 -1.35 3.84 -6.39
CA ILE A 30 -0.89 4.69 -5.29
C ILE A 30 0.59 4.43 -5.01
N GLU A 31 1.01 3.16 -4.97
CA GLU A 31 2.42 2.78 -4.83
C GLU A 31 3.27 3.45 -5.88
N HIS A 32 2.94 3.31 -7.16
CA HIS A 32 3.69 3.90 -8.26
C HIS A 32 3.87 5.42 -8.14
N ILE A 33 2.82 6.14 -7.72
CA ILE A 33 2.88 7.60 -7.51
C ILE A 33 3.85 7.94 -6.36
N ILE A 34 3.83 7.16 -5.28
CA ILE A 34 4.72 7.36 -4.13
C ILE A 34 6.18 7.06 -4.53
N GLU A 35 6.42 5.99 -5.28
CA GLU A 35 7.75 5.66 -5.80
C GLU A 35 8.28 6.78 -6.68
N GLN A 36 7.47 7.30 -7.61
CA GLN A 36 7.87 8.43 -8.45
C GLN A 36 8.17 9.70 -7.66
N LYS A 37 7.43 9.96 -6.58
CA LYS A 37 7.63 11.15 -5.74
C LYS A 37 8.82 11.05 -4.80
N THR A 38 9.08 9.86 -4.27
CA THR A 38 10.08 9.64 -3.22
C THR A 38 11.37 9.02 -3.73
N ASN A 39 11.33 8.45 -4.94
CA ASN A 39 12.39 7.62 -5.52
C ASN A 39 12.72 6.37 -4.68
N ILE A 40 11.80 5.93 -3.83
CA ILE A 40 11.91 4.75 -2.98
C ILE A 40 10.95 3.69 -3.51
N PRO A 41 11.42 2.49 -3.90
CA PRO A 41 10.57 1.40 -4.37
C PRO A 41 9.81 0.77 -3.19
N VAL A 42 8.52 1.06 -3.07
CA VAL A 42 7.69 0.56 -1.96
C VAL A 42 7.33 -0.91 -2.15
N GLY A 43 7.19 -1.38 -3.40
CA GLY A 43 6.98 -2.80 -3.68
C GLY A 43 8.14 -3.66 -3.17
N ASP A 44 9.37 -3.32 -3.58
CA ASP A 44 10.59 -4.02 -3.15
C ASP A 44 10.80 -3.92 -1.62
N LEU A 45 10.42 -2.80 -1.02
CA LEU A 45 10.50 -2.59 0.44
C LEU A 45 9.60 -3.57 1.19
N LYS A 46 8.37 -3.80 0.71
CA LYS A 46 7.41 -4.74 1.32
C LYS A 46 7.95 -6.17 1.30
N GLU A 47 8.49 -6.62 0.17
CA GLU A 47 9.09 -7.97 0.05
C GLU A 47 10.32 -8.14 0.96
N LYS A 48 11.19 -7.13 0.99
CA LYS A 48 12.38 -7.12 1.84
C LYS A 48 12.00 -7.20 3.33
N GLU A 49 10.99 -6.44 3.74
CA GLU A 49 10.49 -6.46 5.12
C GLU A 49 9.91 -7.82 5.50
N GLN A 50 9.18 -8.47 4.58
CA GLN A 50 8.68 -9.83 4.81
C GLN A 50 9.83 -10.81 5.03
N SER A 51 10.87 -10.76 4.19
CA SER A 51 12.07 -11.59 4.36
C SER A 51 12.78 -11.34 5.69
N GLN A 52 12.93 -10.07 6.09
CA GLN A 52 13.50 -9.71 7.40
C GLN A 52 12.68 -10.27 8.56
N LEU A 53 11.35 -10.23 8.49
CA LEU A 53 10.49 -10.77 9.54
C LEU A 53 10.57 -12.29 9.68
N ILE A 54 10.80 -13.00 8.57
CA ILE A 54 11.00 -14.45 8.56
C ILE A 54 12.30 -14.80 9.28
N ASN A 55 13.39 -14.09 8.96
CA ASN A 55 14.73 -14.36 9.48
C ASN A 55 15.03 -13.67 10.84
N LEU A 56 14.13 -12.80 11.32
CA LEU A 56 14.33 -11.95 12.50
C LEU A 56 14.86 -12.68 13.74
N ALA A 57 14.37 -13.90 14.01
CA ALA A 57 14.80 -14.66 15.18
C ALA A 57 16.25 -15.13 15.06
N ASP A 58 16.63 -15.64 13.89
CA ASP A 58 17.97 -16.15 13.62
C ASP A 58 18.98 -15.00 13.58
N ASP A 59 18.60 -13.88 12.96
CA ASP A 59 19.40 -12.65 12.95
C ASP A 59 19.67 -12.13 14.37
N LEU A 60 18.66 -12.16 15.26
CA LEU A 60 18.83 -11.75 16.65
C LEU A 60 19.70 -12.73 17.44
N LYS A 61 19.53 -14.05 17.25
CA LYS A 61 20.34 -15.08 17.92
C LYS A 61 21.82 -14.99 17.53
N ALA A 62 22.13 -14.54 16.32
CA ALA A 62 23.52 -14.28 15.91
C ALA A 62 24.20 -13.18 16.72
N HIS A 63 23.43 -12.27 17.32
CA HIS A 63 23.95 -11.12 18.09
C HIS A 63 23.71 -11.24 19.60
N VAL A 64 22.81 -12.14 20.04
CA VAL A 64 22.42 -12.32 21.44
C VAL A 64 22.78 -13.71 21.91
N ILE A 65 23.65 -13.79 22.92
CA ILE A 65 24.20 -15.06 23.41
C ILE A 65 23.34 -15.60 24.56
N GLY A 66 22.85 -16.83 24.40
CA GLY A 66 22.25 -17.63 25.48
C GLY A 66 20.80 -17.33 25.83
N GLN A 67 20.08 -16.55 25.01
CA GLN A 67 18.71 -16.09 25.28
C GLN A 67 17.70 -16.51 24.20
N ASP A 68 17.83 -17.72 23.66
CA ASP A 68 17.04 -18.20 22.53
C ASP A 68 15.53 -18.13 22.76
N ASP A 69 15.05 -18.56 23.94
CA ASP A 69 13.62 -18.54 24.28
C ASP A 69 13.05 -17.10 24.37
N ALA A 70 13.84 -16.15 24.87
CA ALA A 70 13.43 -14.75 24.93
C ALA A 70 13.37 -14.13 23.52
N VAL A 71 14.37 -14.42 22.68
CA VAL A 71 14.42 -13.96 21.29
C VAL A 71 13.25 -14.51 20.49
N ASP A 72 12.93 -15.80 20.62
CA ASP A 72 11.81 -16.43 19.91
C ASP A 72 10.45 -15.84 20.32
N LYS A 73 10.26 -15.57 21.62
CA LYS A 73 9.05 -14.91 22.14
C LYS A 73 8.89 -13.50 21.58
N ILE A 74 9.96 -12.71 21.54
CA ILE A 74 9.95 -11.35 21.01
C ILE A 74 9.70 -11.37 19.50
N ALA A 75 10.43 -12.19 18.74
CA ALA A 75 10.25 -12.31 17.30
C ALA A 75 8.82 -12.75 16.93
N LYS A 76 8.21 -13.66 17.71
CA LYS A 76 6.81 -14.06 17.56
C LYS A 76 5.85 -12.91 17.86
N ALA A 77 6.11 -12.12 18.91
CA ALA A 77 5.29 -10.95 19.24
C ALA A 77 5.35 -9.87 18.15
N ILE A 78 6.54 -9.62 17.59
CA ILE A 78 6.75 -8.66 16.49
C ILE A 78 6.02 -9.12 15.23
N ARG A 79 6.19 -10.39 14.81
CA ARG A 79 5.46 -10.97 13.67
C ARG A 79 3.94 -10.85 13.87
N ARG A 80 3.46 -11.15 15.07
CA ARG A 80 2.03 -11.01 15.43
C ARG A 80 1.55 -9.57 15.34
N ASN A 81 2.33 -8.60 15.83
CA ASN A 81 1.98 -7.19 15.74
C ASN A 81 1.90 -6.73 14.27
N ARG A 82 2.83 -7.20 13.43
CA ARG A 82 2.83 -6.90 12.00
C ARG A 82 1.59 -7.41 11.28
N VAL A 83 1.16 -8.65 11.54
CA VAL A 83 -0.06 -9.21 10.96
C VAL A 83 -1.35 -8.74 11.65
N GLY A 84 -1.24 -8.21 12.86
CA GLY A 84 -2.33 -7.67 13.67
C GLY A 84 -2.72 -6.22 13.32
N LEU A 85 -1.97 -5.55 12.44
CA LEU A 85 -2.34 -4.28 11.81
C LEU A 85 -2.87 -4.52 10.39
N GLY A 86 -3.80 -5.47 10.26
CA GLY A 86 -4.49 -5.84 9.02
C GLY A 86 -6.01 -5.82 9.15
N THR A 87 -6.56 -4.99 10.05
CA THR A 87 -7.99 -4.62 10.09
C THR A 87 -8.16 -3.14 9.84
#